data_AF-A0A2E0SDQ5-F1
#
_entry.id   AF-A0A2E0SDQ5-F1
#
_cell.length_a   1.000
_cell.length_b   1.000
_cell.length_c   1.000
_cell.angle_alpha   90.00
_cell.angle_beta   90.00
_cell.angle_gamma   90.00
#
_symmetry.space_group_name_H-M   'P 1'
#
loop_
_entity.id
_entity.type
_entity.pdbx_description
1 polymer ?
#
loop_
_entity_poly.entity_id
_entity_poly.type
_entity_poly.pdbx_seq_one_letter_code
_entity_poly.pdbx_strand_id
1 'polypeptide(L)'
;MLFTIKDLQRMEKEINNQEERLKDLQSLLINEFISRIESGEAAPSDLNAARQLLKDNGIHAGLSKDNPMENLVKILPFDEAANG
;
A
#
# COMPACT_ATOMS: atom_id res chain seq x y z
N MET A 1 -8.57 -5.75 40.57
CA MET A 1 -8.86 -4.56 39.73
C MET A 1 -9.62 -5.08 38.52
N LEU A 2 -10.92 -4.77 38.40
CA LEU A 2 -11.75 -5.24 37.30
C LEU A 2 -11.55 -4.32 36.09
N PHE A 3 -11.10 -4.88 34.98
CA PHE A 3 -10.99 -4.18 33.71
C PHE A 3 -12.39 -4.04 33.08
N THR A 4 -12.78 -2.84 32.67
CA THR A 4 -14.15 -2.54 32.22
C THR A 4 -14.25 -2.41 30.71
N ILE A 5 -15.47 -2.51 30.17
CA ILE A 5 -15.74 -2.25 28.73
C ILE A 5 -15.29 -0.84 28.31
N LYS A 6 -15.37 0.15 29.21
CA LYS A 6 -14.88 1.52 28.94
C LYS A 6 -13.37 1.56 28.74
N ASP A 7 -12.63 0.72 29.44
CA ASP A 7 -11.16 0.64 29.30
C ASP A 7 -10.78 0.05 27.94
N LEU A 8 -11.50 -0.98 27.47
CA LEU A 8 -11.34 -1.52 26.11
C LEU A 8 -11.62 -0.47 25.03
N GLN A 9 -12.75 0.24 25.14
CA GLN A 9 -13.12 1.28 24.16
C GLN A 9 -12.11 2.43 24.13
N ARG A 10 -11.56 2.80 25.29
CA ARG A 10 -10.50 3.80 25.36
C ARG A 10 -9.24 3.32 24.67
N MET A 11 -8.82 2.08 24.89
CA MET A 11 -7.64 1.51 24.23
C MET A 11 -7.80 1.42 22.71
N GLU A 12 -8.96 0.96 22.24
CA GLU A 12 -9.27 0.89 20.81
C GLU A 12 -9.22 2.28 20.16
N LYS A 13 -9.79 3.29 20.82
CA LYS A 13 -9.72 4.69 20.33
C LYS A 13 -8.27 5.18 20.22
N GLU A 14 -7.42 4.89 21.20
CA GLU A 14 -6.01 5.30 21.15
C GLU A 14 -5.25 4.57 20.04
N ILE A 15 -5.51 3.28 19.82
CA ILE A 15 -4.91 2.51 18.71
C ILE A 15 -5.31 3.11 17.36
N ASN A 16 -6.61 3.36 17.15
CA ASN A 16 -7.10 3.94 15.89
C ASN A 16 -6.48 5.33 15.63
N ASN A 17 -6.36 6.17 16.67
CA ASN A 17 -5.70 7.47 16.56
C ASN A 17 -4.21 7.33 16.21
N GLN A 18 -3.52 6.31 16.73
CA GLN A 18 -2.14 6.04 16.34
C GLN A 18 -2.03 5.61 14.87
N GLU A 19 -2.95 4.76 14.39
CA GLU A 19 -2.99 4.36 12.99
C GLU A 19 -3.24 5.54 12.04
N GLU A 20 -4.17 6.43 12.38
CA GLU A 20 -4.44 7.65 11.61
C GLU A 20 -3.20 8.52 11.48
N ARG A 21 -2.51 8.77 12.60
CA ARG A 21 -1.27 9.57 12.61
C ARG A 21 -0.15 8.95 11.78
N LEU A 22 -0.05 7.62 11.76
CA LEU A 22 0.93 6.91 10.93
C LEU A 22 0.61 7.04 9.44
N LYS A 23 -0.67 6.95 9.06
CA LYS A 23 -1.13 7.16 7.68
C LYS A 23 -0.87 8.59 7.21
N ASP A 24 -1.13 9.57 8.07
CA ASP A 24 -0.86 10.98 7.77
C ASP A 24 0.64 11.21 7.59
N LEU A 25 1.48 10.66 8.48
CA LEU A 25 2.93 10.74 8.36
C LEU A 25 3.43 10.10 7.05
N GLN A 26 2.91 8.92 6.70
CA GLN A 26 3.24 8.26 5.45
C GLN A 26 2.86 9.11 4.24
N SER A 27 1.68 9.75 4.27
CA SER A 27 1.22 10.62 3.19
C SER A 27 2.13 11.84 3.01
N LEU A 28 2.55 12.47 4.11
CA LEU A 28 3.49 13.59 4.08
C LEU A 28 4.86 13.17 3.51
N LEU A 29 5.39 12.02 3.93
CA LEU A 29 6.66 11.51 3.43
C LEU A 29 6.61 11.22 1.92
N ILE A 30 5.53 10.59 1.45
CA ILE A 30 5.34 10.30 0.03
C ILE A 30 5.28 11.60 -0.76
N ASN A 31 4.51 12.60 -0.31
CA ASN A 31 4.38 13.88 -0.99
C ASN A 31 5.72 14.65 -1.04
N GLU A 32 6.49 14.63 0.04
CA GLU A 32 7.83 15.24 0.07
C GLU A 32 8.79 14.55 -0.92
N PHE A 33 8.80 13.21 -0.95
CA PHE A 33 9.62 12.48 -1.92
C PHE A 33 9.22 12.79 -3.35
N ILE A 34 7.91 12.81 -3.66
CA ILE A 34 7.41 13.18 -4.99
C ILE A 34 7.90 14.58 -5.37
N SER A 35 7.65 15.57 -4.51
CA SER A 35 8.02 16.97 -4.74
C SER A 35 9.51 17.13 -5.08
N ARG A 36 10.40 16.52 -4.29
CA ARG A 36 11.86 16.58 -4.51
C ARG A 36 12.32 15.84 -5.77
N ILE A 37 11.69 14.71 -6.07
CA ILE A 37 12.04 13.90 -7.25
C ILE A 37 11.62 14.65 -8.51
N GLU A 38 10.42 15.22 -8.52
CA GLU A 38 9.91 16.02 -9.63
C GLU A 38 10.69 17.33 -9.82
N SER A 39 11.12 17.97 -8.74
CA SER A 39 11.95 19.19 -8.82
C SER A 39 13.37 18.93 -9.33
N GLY A 40 13.84 17.68 -9.28
CA GLY A 40 15.23 17.31 -9.59
C GLY A 40 16.23 17.65 -8.49
N GLU A 41 15.76 18.06 -7.31
CA GLU A 41 16.59 18.39 -6.14
C GLU A 41 16.82 17.20 -5.21
N ALA A 42 16.19 16.05 -5.49
CA ALA A 42 16.35 14.84 -4.71
C ALA A 42 17.80 14.36 -4.68
N ALA A 43 18.36 14.24 -3.46
CA ALA A 43 19.67 13.64 -3.28
C ALA A 43 19.60 12.11 -3.49
N PRO A 44 20.74 11.44 -3.78
CA PRO A 44 20.78 9.98 -3.86
C PRO A 44 20.25 9.27 -2.59
N SER A 45 20.39 9.89 -1.43
CA SER A 45 19.81 9.42 -0.17
C SER A 45 18.28 9.43 -0.19
N ASP A 46 17.68 10.49 -0.74
CA ASP A 46 16.22 10.66 -0.83
C ASP A 46 15.62 9.59 -1.75
N LEU A 47 16.27 9.36 -2.90
CA LEU A 47 15.88 8.29 -3.85
C LEU A 47 15.95 6.91 -3.21
N ASN A 48 17.02 6.62 -2.47
CA ASN A 48 17.17 5.35 -1.77
C ASN A 48 16.13 5.18 -0.65
N ALA A 49 15.83 6.24 0.09
CA ALA A 49 14.81 6.23 1.13
C ALA A 49 13.41 6.01 0.54
N ALA A 50 13.06 6.70 -0.55
CA ALA A 50 11.80 6.50 -1.26
C ALA A 50 11.67 5.06 -1.79
N ARG A 51 12.72 4.52 -2.43
CA ARG A 51 12.77 3.12 -2.88
C ARG A 51 12.57 2.14 -1.73
N GLN A 52 13.18 2.41 -0.58
CA GLN A 52 13.06 1.56 0.60
C GLN A 52 11.66 1.62 1.21
N LEU A 53 11.06 2.82 1.29
CA LEU A 53 9.67 3.02 1.72
C LEU A 53 8.70 2.20 0.87
N LEU A 54 8.85 2.22 -0.45
CA LEU A 54 8.02 1.42 -1.36
C LEU A 54 8.21 -0.08 -1.10
N LYS A 55 9.46 -0.53 -1.01
CA LYS A 55 9.81 -1.94 -0.77
C LYS A 55 9.22 -2.46 0.55
N ASP A 56 9.38 -1.69 1.64
CA ASP A 56 8.91 -2.07 2.97
C ASP A 56 7.38 -2.13 3.05
N ASN A 57 6.69 -1.39 2.18
CA ASN A 57 5.24 -1.45 2.00
C ASN A 57 4.79 -2.44 0.92
N GLY A 58 5.68 -3.30 0.42
CA GLY A 58 5.36 -4.32 -0.58
C GLY A 58 5.12 -3.78 -2.00
N ILE A 59 5.33 -2.48 -2.22
CA ILE A 59 5.22 -1.86 -3.54
C ILE A 59 6.51 -2.11 -4.30
N HIS A 60 6.46 -3.10 -5.18
CA HIS A 60 7.57 -3.42 -6.07
C HIS A 60 7.29 -2.82 -7.45
N ALA A 61 8.32 -2.23 -8.06
CA ALA A 61 8.31 -1.94 -9.48
C ALA A 61 8.36 -3.28 -10.25
N GLY A 62 7.23 -3.98 -10.31
CA GLY A 62 7.07 -5.08 -11.23
C GLY A 62 7.01 -4.50 -12.64
N LEU A 63 7.85 -5.00 -13.54
CA LEU A 63 7.45 -5.04 -14.95
C LEU A 63 6.07 -5.68 -14.94
N SER A 64 5.05 -4.95 -15.41
CA SER A 64 3.70 -5.50 -15.53
C SER A 64 3.87 -6.84 -16.24
N LYS A 65 3.70 -7.93 -15.49
CA LYS A 65 3.78 -9.27 -16.07
C LYS A 65 2.52 -9.33 -16.91
N ASP A 66 2.68 -9.26 -18.23
CA ASP A 66 1.79 -9.97 -19.13
C ASP A 66 1.64 -11.37 -18.54
N ASN A 67 0.53 -11.60 -17.84
CA ASN A 67 0.32 -12.85 -17.12
C ASN A 67 -0.08 -13.88 -18.18
N PRO A 68 0.79 -14.83 -18.54
CA PRO A 68 0.50 -15.75 -19.63
C PRO A 68 -0.73 -16.60 -19.31
N MET A 69 -1.02 -16.82 -18.03
CA MET A 69 -2.22 -17.53 -17.56
C MET A 69 -3.50 -16.71 -17.80
N GLU A 70 -3.44 -15.39 -17.66
CA GLU A 70 -4.57 -14.50 -17.95
C GLU A 70 -4.87 -14.49 -19.45
N ASN A 71 -3.83 -14.55 -20.29
CA ASN A 71 -3.98 -14.68 -21.74
C ASN A 71 -4.59 -16.03 -22.14
N LEU A 72 -4.26 -17.11 -21.42
CA LEU A 72 -4.88 -18.42 -21.63
C LEU A 72 -6.36 -18.40 -21.28
N VAL A 73 -6.76 -17.77 -20.17
CA VAL A 73 -8.18 -17.60 -19.79
C VAL A 73 -8.96 -16.87 -20.90
N LYS A 74 -8.36 -15.88 -21.57
CA LYS A 74 -9.01 -15.15 -22.68
C LYS A 74 -9.15 -15.96 -23.98
N ILE A 75 -8.34 -17.01 -24.15
CA ILE A 75 -8.36 -17.89 -25.34
C ILE A 75 -9.27 -19.11 -25.13
N LEU A 76 -9.53 -19.48 -23.86
CA LEU A 76 -10.42 -20.58 -23.56
C LEU A 76 -11.87 -20.18 -23.89
N PRO A 77 -12.56 -20.90 -24.79
CA PRO A 77 -13.98 -20.70 -25.03
C PRO A 77 -14.72 -21.29 -23.83
N PHE A 78 -14.92 -20.47 -22.79
CA PHE A 78 -15.87 -20.81 -21.75
C PHE A 78 -17.25 -20.62 -22.36
N ASP A 79 -17.81 -21.70 -22.91
CA ASP A 79 -19.20 -21.71 -23.35
C ASP A 79 -20.08 -21.39 -22.13
N GLU A 80 -20.69 -20.20 -22.11
CA GLU A 80 -21.75 -19.83 -21.16
C GLU A 80 -23.00 -20.72 -21.30
N ALA A 81 -23.00 -21.70 -22.21
CA ALA A 81 -24.11 -22.58 -22.54
C ALA A 81 -24.07 -23.96 -21.86
N ALA A 82 -23.23 -24.19 -20.85
CA ALA A 82 -23.13 -25.48 -20.16
C ALA A 82 -23.66 -25.51 -18.72
N ASN A 83 -24.58 -24.60 -18.36
CA ASN A 83 -25.38 -24.72 -17.14
C ASN A 83 -26.85 -24.39 -17.44
N GLY A 84 -27.51 -25.29 -18.16
CA GLY A 84 -28.96 -25.48 -18.16
C GLY A 84 -29.30 -26.79 -17.48
#